data_AF-A0A2N0QMB3-F1
#
_entry.id   AF-A0A2N0QMB3-F1
#
_cell.length_a   1.000
_cell.length_b   1.000
_cell.length_c   1.000
_cell.angle_alpha   90.00
_cell.angle_beta   90.00
_cell.angle_gamma   90.00
#
_symmetry.space_group_name_H-M   'P 1'
#
loop_
_entity.id
_entity.type
_entity.pdbx_description
1 polymer ?
#
loop_
_entity_poly.entity_id
_entity_poly.type
_entity_poly.pdbx_seq_one_letter_code
_entity_poly.pdbx_strand_id
1 'polypeptide(L)'
;TAQYIIPISGMLIGNSMILSILFLNRFTAEIEANEDAIELVLSLGGTPKQAVHTQLRNAIRASMIPTIESQKTIGLVQLPGMMSGQIIGGADPVVAVQFQILIIFALLTSAAISSILIGFLSYPTLFNDRMQLIHNSIRE
;
A
#
# COMPACT_ATOMS: atom_id res chain seq x y z
N THR A 1 -2.24 19.20 21.69
CA THR A 1 -2.84 18.05 20.96
C THR A 1 -2.91 18.27 19.45
N ALA A 2 -3.41 19.40 18.95
CA ALA A 2 -3.48 19.66 17.50
C ALA A 2 -2.12 19.59 16.77
N GLN A 3 -1.05 20.07 17.40
CA GLN A 3 0.31 20.10 16.84
C GLN A 3 0.91 18.73 16.45
N TYR A 4 0.43 17.63 17.06
CA TYR A 4 0.87 16.27 16.71
C TYR A 4 -0.13 15.57 15.79
N ILE A 5 -1.42 15.81 15.99
CA ILE A 5 -2.49 15.21 15.18
C ILE A 5 -2.40 15.65 13.72
N ILE A 6 -2.20 16.94 13.46
CA ILE A 6 -2.14 17.48 12.10
C ILE A 6 -1.05 16.79 11.25
N PRO A 7 0.23 16.75 11.69
CA PRO A 7 1.28 16.10 10.91
C PRO A 7 1.12 14.58 10.84
N ILE A 8 0.72 13.91 11.93
CA ILE A 8 0.56 12.44 11.95
C ILE A 8 -0.55 12.00 11.00
N SER A 9 -1.71 12.67 11.06
CA SER A 9 -2.83 12.37 10.17
C SER A 9 -2.46 12.64 8.71
N GLY A 10 -1.78 13.75 8.43
CA GLY A 10 -1.28 14.05 7.08
C GLY A 10 -0.32 12.98 6.55
N MET A 11 0.60 12.49 7.40
CA MET A 11 1.52 11.41 7.05
C MET A 11 0.81 10.07 6.81
N LEU A 12 -0.14 9.69 7.67
CA LEU A 12 -0.92 8.46 7.52
C LEU A 12 -1.72 8.46 6.21
N ILE A 13 -2.43 9.56 5.94
CA ILE A 13 -3.23 9.72 4.72
C ILE A 13 -2.34 9.73 3.48
N GLY A 14 -1.27 10.54 3.49
CA GLY A 14 -0.35 10.66 2.37
C GLY A 14 0.36 9.35 2.03
N ASN A 15 0.85 8.63 3.05
CA ASN A 15 1.48 7.32 2.84
C ASN A 15 0.46 6.30 2.29
N SER A 16 -0.75 6.27 2.86
CA SER A 16 -1.81 5.37 2.39
C SER A 16 -2.17 5.66 0.92
N MET A 17 -2.31 6.94 0.54
CA MET A 17 -2.59 7.36 -0.83
C MET A 17 -1.51 6.87 -1.82
N ILE A 18 -0.22 7.04 -1.49
CA ILE A 18 0.88 6.62 -2.35
C ILE A 18 0.87 5.09 -2.53
N LEU A 19 0.65 4.34 -1.44
CA LEU A 19 0.54 2.89 -1.48
C LEU A 19 -0.63 2.41 -2.33
N SER A 20 -1.80 3.06 -2.20
CA SER A 20 -2.98 2.77 -2.98
C SER A 20 -2.70 2.89 -4.48
N ILE A 21 -2.07 3.99 -4.89
CA ILE A 21 -1.74 4.25 -6.29
C ILE A 21 -0.73 3.22 -6.80
N LEU A 22 0.32 2.92 -6.01
CA LEU A 22 1.32 1.94 -6.40
C LEU A 22 0.73 0.53 -6.50
N PHE A 23 -0.17 0.17 -5.56
CA PHE A 23 -0.90 -1.09 -5.61
C PHE A 23 -1.74 -1.20 -6.88
N LEU A 24 -2.56 -0.19 -7.19
CA LEU A 24 -3.43 -0.20 -8.37
C LEU A 24 -2.62 -0.31 -9.65
N ASN A 25 -1.59 0.53 -9.82
CA ASN A 25 -0.74 0.49 -11.01
C ASN A 25 -0.07 -0.89 -11.18
N ARG A 26 0.40 -1.50 -10.09
CA ARG A 26 1.02 -2.82 -10.14
C ARG A 26 0.01 -3.92 -10.38
N PHE A 27 -1.17 -3.81 -9.79
CA PHE A 27 -2.23 -4.80 -9.96
C PHE A 27 -2.74 -4.80 -11.40
N THR A 28 -3.02 -3.64 -11.99
CA THR A 28 -3.39 -3.51 -13.40
C THR A 28 -2.31 -4.12 -14.31
N ALA A 29 -1.05 -3.77 -14.10
CA ALA A 29 0.05 -4.33 -14.88
C ALA A 29 0.19 -5.87 -14.74
N GLU A 30 -0.05 -6.43 -13.55
CA GLU A 30 -0.04 -7.89 -13.33
C GLU A 30 -1.22 -8.59 -14.00
N ILE A 31 -2.38 -7.93 -14.07
CA ILE A 31 -3.56 -8.46 -14.79
C ILE A 31 -3.29 -8.45 -16.30
N GLU A 32 -2.80 -7.33 -16.86
CA GLU A 32 -2.44 -7.22 -18.27
C GLU A 32 -1.39 -8.26 -18.69
N ALA A 33 -0.35 -8.42 -17.88
CA ALA A 33 0.73 -9.36 -18.18
C ALA A 33 0.30 -10.85 -18.09
N ASN A 34 -0.80 -11.15 -17.39
CA ASN A 34 -1.26 -12.52 -17.16
C ASN A 34 -2.71 -12.74 -17.63
N GLU A 35 -3.20 -11.92 -18.55
CA GLU A 35 -4.58 -11.96 -19.06
C GLU A 35 -4.96 -13.35 -19.55
N ASP A 36 -4.12 -13.95 -20.41
CA ASP A 36 -4.32 -15.30 -20.95
C ASP A 36 -4.47 -16.38 -19.86
N ALA A 37 -3.66 -16.27 -18.79
CA ALA A 37 -3.70 -17.23 -17.68
C ALA A 37 -4.97 -17.05 -16.84
N ILE A 38 -5.43 -15.82 -16.67
CA ILE A 38 -6.66 -15.49 -15.94
C ILE A 38 -7.87 -16.04 -16.72
N GLU A 39 -7.94 -15.81 -18.03
CA GLU A 39 -9.01 -16.33 -18.88
C GLU A 39 -9.04 -17.86 -18.92
N LEU A 40 -7.88 -18.51 -18.94
CA LEU A 40 -7.79 -19.96 -18.89
C LEU A 40 -8.41 -20.51 -17.59
N VAL A 41 -8.08 -19.91 -16.44
CA VAL A 41 -8.64 -20.32 -15.15
C VAL A 41 -10.16 -20.13 -15.12
N LEU A 42 -10.67 -19.02 -15.62
CA LEU A 42 -12.12 -18.77 -15.71
C LEU A 42 -12.82 -19.76 -16.64
N SER A 43 -12.20 -20.06 -17.79
CA SER A 43 -12.73 -21.01 -18.78
C SER A 43 -12.78 -22.45 -18.27
N LEU A 44 -11.90 -22.79 -17.32
CA LEU A 44 -11.91 -24.08 -16.61
C LEU A 44 -12.90 -24.11 -15.43
N GLY A 45 -13.71 -23.05 -15.25
CA GLY A 45 -14.70 -22.95 -14.18
C GLY A 45 -14.16 -22.40 -12.86
N GLY A 46 -12.96 -21.81 -12.86
CA GLY A 46 -12.38 -21.13 -11.70
C GLY A 46 -13.15 -19.86 -11.34
N THR A 47 -13.15 -19.52 -10.06
CA THR A 47 -13.78 -18.27 -9.58
C THR A 47 -12.89 -17.06 -9.87
N PRO A 48 -13.46 -15.85 -10.06
CA PRO A 48 -12.69 -14.61 -10.22
C PRO A 48 -11.60 -14.40 -9.16
N LYS A 49 -11.91 -14.73 -7.90
CA LYS A 49 -10.97 -14.64 -6.78
C LYS A 49 -9.77 -15.57 -6.94
N GLN A 50 -9.95 -16.76 -7.50
CA GLN A 50 -8.86 -17.72 -7.76
C GLN A 50 -8.01 -17.26 -8.94
N ALA A 51 -8.65 -16.72 -9.98
CA ALA A 51 -7.97 -16.32 -11.21
C ALA A 51 -6.95 -15.18 -10.96
N VAL A 52 -7.24 -14.25 -10.05
CA VAL A 52 -6.38 -13.07 -9.78
C VAL A 52 -5.60 -13.17 -8.47
N HIS A 53 -5.67 -14.29 -7.76
CA HIS A 53 -5.11 -14.40 -6.40
C HIS A 53 -3.60 -14.11 -6.36
N THR A 54 -2.86 -14.64 -7.33
CA THR A 54 -1.40 -14.48 -7.42
C THR A 54 -1.03 -13.03 -7.73
N GLN A 55 -1.72 -12.43 -8.71
CA GLN A 55 -1.54 -11.05 -9.16
C GLN A 55 -1.83 -10.08 -8.02
N LEU A 56 -2.93 -10.33 -7.28
CA LEU A 56 -3.29 -9.54 -6.11
C LEU A 56 -2.20 -9.58 -5.03
N ARG A 57 -1.70 -10.77 -4.70
CA ARG A 57 -0.63 -10.95 -3.70
C ARG A 57 0.68 -10.28 -4.14
N ASN A 58 1.03 -10.38 -5.42
CA ASN A 58 2.22 -9.75 -5.98
C ASN A 58 2.13 -8.23 -5.91
N ALA A 59 0.97 -7.67 -6.29
CA ALA A 59 0.73 -6.23 -6.23
C ALA A 59 0.79 -5.69 -4.78
N ILE A 60 0.17 -6.37 -3.80
CA ILE A 60 0.26 -6.00 -2.38
C ILE A 60 1.71 -6.02 -1.90
N ARG A 61 2.47 -7.07 -2.24
CA ARG A 61 3.88 -7.15 -1.84
C ARG A 61 4.70 -6.03 -2.44
N ALA A 62 4.53 -5.79 -3.74
CA ALA A 62 5.28 -4.77 -4.46
C ALA A 62 4.96 -3.36 -3.95
N SER A 63 3.71 -3.05 -3.63
CA SER A 63 3.31 -1.74 -3.10
C SER A 63 3.92 -1.45 -1.72
N MET A 64 4.20 -2.49 -0.93
CA MET A 64 4.80 -2.35 0.40
C MET A 64 6.32 -2.19 0.40
N ILE A 65 7.02 -2.58 -0.67
CA ILE A 65 8.49 -2.49 -0.77
C ILE A 65 9.01 -1.08 -0.40
N PRO A 66 8.55 0.03 -1.01
CA PRO A 66 9.11 1.35 -0.72
C PRO A 66 8.95 1.76 0.75
N THR A 67 7.83 1.42 1.38
CA THR A 67 7.59 1.71 2.80
C THR A 67 8.59 0.96 3.69
N ILE A 68 8.86 -0.31 3.38
CA ILE A 68 9.84 -1.11 4.12
C ILE A 68 11.27 -0.57 3.90
N GLU A 69 11.64 -0.28 2.65
CA GLU A 69 12.97 0.23 2.32
C GLU A 69 13.24 1.59 2.97
N SER A 70 12.25 2.49 2.98
CA SER A 70 12.36 3.77 3.66
C SER A 70 12.58 3.64 5.16
N GLN A 71 12.10 2.58 5.79
CA GLN A 71 12.20 2.41 7.24
C GLN A 71 13.50 1.77 7.69
N LYS A 72 14.13 0.95 6.83
CA LYS A 72 15.45 0.37 7.09
C LYS A 72 16.54 1.43 7.26
N THR A 73 16.40 2.58 6.64
CA THR A 73 17.40 3.66 6.66
C THR A 73 17.19 4.66 7.80
N ILE A 74 16.00 4.66 8.43
CA ILE A 74 15.67 5.58 9.52
C ILE A 74 16.54 5.29 10.74
N GLY A 75 17.13 6.34 11.31
CA GLY A 75 17.96 6.26 12.51
C GLY A 75 19.42 5.87 12.26
N LEU A 76 19.72 5.24 11.11
CA LEU A 76 21.10 4.93 10.69
C LEU A 76 21.66 5.97 9.73
N VAL A 77 20.91 6.27 8.66
CA VAL A 77 21.35 7.20 7.60
C VAL A 77 20.54 8.48 7.63
N GLN A 78 19.26 8.39 7.95
CA GLN A 78 18.33 9.51 7.89
C GLN A 78 17.63 9.69 9.23
N LEU A 79 17.71 10.90 9.79
CA LEU A 79 16.89 11.31 10.93
C LEU A 79 15.60 11.96 10.40
N PRO A 80 14.41 11.41 10.70
CA PRO A 80 13.14 11.94 10.21
C PRO A 80 12.94 13.41 10.58
N GLY A 81 12.34 14.19 9.67
CA GLY A 81 12.20 15.65 9.84
C GLY A 81 11.44 16.06 11.11
N MET A 82 10.40 15.30 11.50
CA MET A 82 9.69 15.57 12.76
C MET A 82 10.59 15.32 13.98
N MET A 83 11.31 14.20 14.00
CA MET A 83 12.23 13.84 15.08
C MET A 83 13.34 14.89 15.22
N SER A 84 14.01 15.25 14.12
CA SER A 84 15.03 16.30 14.11
C SER A 84 14.46 17.66 14.54
N GLY A 85 13.25 18.01 14.08
CA GLY A 85 12.57 19.25 14.46
C GLY A 85 12.24 19.33 15.96
N GLN A 86 11.83 18.21 16.57
CA GLN A 86 11.61 18.14 18.01
C GLN A 86 12.92 18.30 18.79
N ILE A 87 13.99 17.64 18.35
CA ILE A 87 15.31 17.73 18.99
C ILE A 87 15.85 19.17 18.89
N ILE A 88 15.79 19.80 17.71
CA ILE A 88 16.22 21.20 17.51
C ILE A 88 15.36 22.17 18.33
N GLY A 89 14.07 21.85 18.51
CA GLY A 89 13.14 22.62 19.36
C GLY A 89 13.36 22.46 20.86
N GLY A 90 14.39 21.72 21.29
CA GLY A 90 14.75 21.53 22.69
C GLY A 90 14.01 20.39 23.40
N ALA A 91 13.31 19.52 22.66
CA ALA A 91 12.73 18.32 23.22
C ALA A 91 13.82 17.29 23.54
N ASP A 92 13.58 16.47 24.57
CA ASP A 92 14.48 15.39 24.92
C ASP A 92 14.63 14.38 23.75
N PRO A 93 15.87 14.06 23.32
CA PRO A 93 16.09 13.16 22.19
C PRO A 93 15.51 11.76 22.38
N VAL A 94 15.49 11.24 23.61
CA VAL A 94 14.96 9.90 23.90
C VAL A 94 13.45 9.90 23.66
N VAL A 95 12.76 10.95 24.10
CA VAL A 95 11.32 11.11 23.86
C VAL A 95 11.02 11.23 22.37
N ALA A 96 11.80 12.03 21.62
CA ALA A 96 11.61 12.20 20.18
C ALA A 96 11.78 10.88 19.40
N VAL A 97 12.77 10.06 19.76
CA VAL A 97 12.99 8.73 19.17
C VAL A 97 11.80 7.81 19.43
N GLN A 98 11.33 7.71 20.69
CA GLN A 98 10.22 6.83 21.06
C GLN A 98 8.95 7.19 20.27
N PHE A 99 8.67 8.48 20.14
CA PHE A 99 7.53 8.96 19.36
C PHE A 99 7.67 8.62 17.87
N GLN A 100 8.87 8.74 17.32
CA GLN A 100 9.14 8.42 15.92
C GLN A 100 8.98 6.92 15.63
N ILE A 101 9.41 6.04 16.55
CA ILE A 101 9.21 4.59 16.43
C ILE A 101 7.70 4.26 16.39
N LEU A 102 6.90 4.91 17.23
CA LEU A 102 5.44 4.76 17.23
C LEU A 102 4.84 5.15 15.88
N ILE A 103 5.27 6.28 15.30
CA ILE A 103 4.80 6.75 13.99
C ILE A 103 5.16 5.77 12.88
N ILE A 104 6.39 5.24 12.88
CA ILE A 104 6.85 4.25 11.89
C ILE A 104 5.96 3.00 11.92
N PHE A 105 5.63 2.53 13.12
CA PHE A 105 4.72 1.40 13.31
C PHE A 105 3.30 1.70 12.81
N ALA A 106 2.79 2.90 13.11
CA ALA A 106 1.48 3.35 12.64
C ALA A 106 1.43 3.43 11.11
N LEU A 107 2.46 3.97 10.47
CA LEU A 107 2.58 4.05 9.01
C LEU A 107 2.62 2.66 8.37
N LEU A 108 3.43 1.72 8.89
CA LEU A 108 3.46 0.33 8.42
C LEU A 108 2.08 -0.33 8.49
N THR A 109 1.42 -0.17 9.64
CA THR A 109 0.13 -0.79 9.89
C THR A 109 -0.93 -0.22 8.97
N SER A 110 -0.96 1.11 8.81
CA SER A 110 -1.86 1.81 7.89
C SER A 110 -1.63 1.38 6.44
N ALA A 111 -0.36 1.29 6.02
CA ALA A 111 0.03 0.84 4.68
C ALA A 111 -0.46 -0.58 4.37
N ALA A 112 -0.26 -1.51 5.30
CA ALA A 112 -0.68 -2.89 5.16
C ALA A 112 -2.22 -3.00 5.08
N ILE A 113 -2.93 -2.34 6.00
CA ILE A 113 -4.40 -2.33 6.05
C ILE A 113 -4.98 -1.72 4.77
N SER A 114 -4.45 -0.57 4.32
CA SER A 114 -4.90 0.10 3.10
C SER A 114 -4.73 -0.78 1.87
N SER A 115 -3.55 -1.39 1.70
CA SER A 115 -3.26 -2.27 0.56
C SER A 115 -4.18 -3.49 0.53
N ILE A 116 -4.45 -4.09 1.69
CA ILE A 116 -5.36 -5.23 1.80
C ILE A 116 -6.80 -4.81 1.47
N LEU A 117 -7.29 -3.72 2.06
CA LEU A 117 -8.65 -3.21 1.83
C LEU A 117 -8.89 -2.89 0.36
N ILE A 118 -7.94 -2.21 -0.28
CA ILE A 118 -8.03 -1.85 -1.69
C ILE A 118 -7.96 -3.09 -2.55
N GLY A 119 -7.09 -4.04 -2.21
CA GLY A 119 -7.07 -5.34 -2.87
C GLY A 119 -8.43 -6.04 -2.85
N PHE A 120 -9.12 -6.03 -1.71
CA PHE A 120 -10.47 -6.59 -1.58
C PHE A 120 -11.57 -5.77 -2.26
N LEU A 121 -11.42 -4.45 -2.37
CA LEU A 121 -12.41 -3.57 -3.02
C LEU A 121 -12.24 -3.48 -4.55
N SER A 122 -11.01 -3.62 -5.05
CA SER A 122 -10.68 -3.43 -6.47
C SER A 122 -10.79 -4.71 -7.30
N TYR A 123 -10.60 -5.90 -6.71
CA TYR A 123 -10.74 -7.12 -7.49
C TYR A 123 -12.15 -7.37 -8.07
N PRO A 124 -13.28 -7.06 -7.40
CA PRO A 124 -14.62 -7.34 -7.93
C PRO A 124 -14.95 -6.45 -9.14
N THR A 125 -14.40 -5.24 -9.21
CA THR A 125 -14.70 -4.28 -10.28
C THR A 125 -14.14 -4.68 -11.64
N LEU A 126 -13.20 -5.63 -11.66
CA LEU A 126 -12.62 -6.20 -12.89
C LEU A 126 -13.51 -7.25 -13.56
N PHE A 127 -14.56 -7.74 -12.88
CA PHE A 127 -15.40 -8.83 -13.36
C PHE A 127 -16.85 -8.39 -13.54
N ASN A 128 -17.49 -8.92 -14.58
CA ASN A 128 -18.93 -8.75 -14.78
C ASN A 128 -19.76 -9.80 -13.99
N ASP A 129 -21.08 -9.67 -13.98
CA ASP A 129 -22.01 -10.63 -13.35
C ASP A 129 -21.88 -12.07 -13.88
N ARG A 130 -21.28 -12.23 -15.06
CA ARG A 130 -20.99 -13.52 -15.72
C ARG A 130 -19.61 -14.06 -15.37
N MET A 131 -18.91 -13.46 -14.41
CA MET A 131 -17.54 -13.83 -13.98
C MET A 131 -16.49 -13.71 -15.11
N GLN A 132 -16.70 -12.82 -16.08
CA GLN A 132 -15.75 -12.57 -17.17
C GLN A 132 -14.95 -11.29 -16.90
N LEU A 133 -13.70 -11.27 -17.35
CA LEU A 133 -12.81 -10.12 -17.24
C LEU A 133 -13.24 -8.98 -18.17
N ILE A 134 -13.39 -7.77 -17.63
CA ILE A 134 -13.83 -6.59 -18.38
C ILE A 134 -12.62 -5.95 -19.08
N HIS A 135 -12.40 -6.30 -20.35
CA HIS A 135 -11.31 -5.78 -21.18
C HIS A 135 -11.28 -4.24 -21.31
N ASN A 136 -12.44 -3.58 -21.19
CA ASN A 136 -12.52 -2.12 -21.35
C ASN A 136 -12.03 -1.33 -20.12
N SER A 137 -11.91 -1.98 -18.95
CA SER A 137 -11.51 -1.32 -17.69
C SER A 137 -10.00 -1.23 -17.49
N ILE A 138 -9.22 -1.92 -18.34
CA ILE A 138 -7.76 -2.09 -18.19
C ILE A 138 -7.00 -1.17 -19.16
N ARG A 139 -7.66 -0.68 -20.23
CA ARG A 139 -7.04 0.09 -21.33
C ARG A 139 -7.16 1.62 -21.22
N GLU A 140 -7.72 2.17 -20.15
CA GLU A 140 -7.71 3.62 -19.86
C GLU A 140 -6.58 3.99 -18.88
#